data_AF-A0A959V8D9-F1
#
_entry.id   AF-A0A959V8D9-F1
#
_cell.length_a   1.000
_cell.length_b   1.000
_cell.length_c   1.000
_cell.angle_alpha   90.00
_cell.angle_beta   90.00
_cell.angle_gamma   90.00
#
_symmetry.space_group_name_H-M   'P 1'
#
loop_
_entity.id
_entity.type
_entity.pdbx_description
1 polymer ?
#
loop_
_entity_poly.entity_id
_entity_poly.type
_entity_poly.pdbx_seq_one_letter_code
_entity_poly.pdbx_strand_id
1 'polypeptide(L)'
;MVHRIPYRDTHRFADVVLDHLDDAPALRELRTFPPSWEGLDAAAKDRTFPQEHRATLVEALRRQYAGLELGEAVEANLAKLADPRSLTVTTGHQLVLFGGPLYVPFKLLNVVRLARDLEARW
;
A
#
# COMPACT_ATOMS: atom_id res chain seq x y z
N MET A 1 17.99 -18.06 15.81
CA MET A 1 18.47 -17.95 14.41
C MET A 1 17.30 -18.32 13.50
N VAL A 2 16.87 -17.43 12.60
CA VAL A 2 15.72 -17.71 11.73
C VAL A 2 16.24 -18.38 10.46
N HIS A 3 15.84 -19.62 10.22
CA HIS A 3 16.09 -20.31 8.96
C HIS A 3 15.16 -19.74 7.89
N ARG A 4 15.70 -19.35 6.73
CA ARG A 4 14.94 -18.80 5.59
C ARG A 4 15.00 -19.79 4.44
N ILE A 5 13.86 -20.00 3.78
CA ILE A 5 13.73 -20.85 2.60
C ILE A 5 13.42 -19.94 1.40
N PRO A 6 14.19 -20.01 0.30
CA PRO A 6 13.86 -19.31 -0.94
C PRO A 6 12.47 -19.69 -1.46
N TYR A 7 11.73 -18.73 -2.02
CA TYR A 7 10.38 -18.98 -2.54
C TYR A 7 10.31 -20.08 -3.61
N ARG A 8 11.34 -20.18 -4.45
CA ARG A 8 11.47 -21.22 -5.48
C ARG A 8 11.53 -22.62 -4.87
N ASP A 9 12.20 -22.75 -3.73
CA ASP A 9 12.42 -24.02 -3.03
C ASP A 9 11.17 -24.46 -2.25
N THR A 10 10.18 -23.58 -2.05
CA THR A 10 8.91 -23.98 -1.43
C THR A 10 8.00 -24.73 -2.39
N HIS A 11 8.22 -24.65 -3.71
CA HIS A 11 7.35 -25.21 -4.75
C HIS A 11 5.86 -24.85 -4.58
N ARG A 12 5.57 -23.65 -4.04
CA ARG A 12 4.19 -23.19 -3.74
C ARG A 12 3.68 -22.08 -4.65
N PHE A 13 4.57 -21.47 -5.43
CA PHE A 13 4.27 -20.28 -6.22
C PHE A 13 4.39 -20.58 -7.71
N ALA A 14 3.49 -20.00 -8.50
CA ALA A 14 3.55 -20.08 -9.95
C ALA A 14 4.78 -19.34 -10.49
N ASP A 15 5.28 -19.73 -11.66
CA ASP A 15 6.49 -19.16 -12.26
C ASP A 15 6.41 -17.64 -12.42
N VAL A 16 5.26 -17.10 -12.81
CA VAL A 16 5.07 -15.63 -12.92
C VAL A 16 5.33 -14.88 -11.61
N VAL A 17 5.06 -15.49 -10.45
CA VAL A 17 5.36 -14.88 -9.14
C VAL A 17 6.85 -14.97 -8.86
N LEU A 18 7.48 -16.10 -9.15
CA LEU A 18 8.93 -16.27 -8.98
C LEU A 18 9.71 -15.33 -9.89
N ASP A 19 9.31 -15.24 -11.16
CA ASP A 19 9.87 -14.34 -12.16
C ASP A 19 9.69 -12.87 -11.77
N HIS A 20 8.58 -12.53 -11.11
CA HIS A 20 8.36 -11.18 -10.58
C HIS A 20 9.38 -10.85 -9.49
N LEU A 21 9.61 -11.79 -8.57
CA LEU A 21 10.54 -11.65 -7.44
C LEU A 21 12.00 -11.63 -7.90
N ASP A 22 12.33 -12.39 -8.96
CA ASP A 22 13.67 -12.45 -9.56
C ASP A 22 13.93 -11.30 -10.56
N ASP A 23 12.99 -10.37 -10.68
CA ASP A 23 13.01 -9.24 -11.63
C ASP A 23 13.32 -9.65 -13.08
N ALA A 24 12.63 -10.69 -13.56
CA ALA A 24 12.80 -11.23 -14.90
C ALA A 24 12.52 -10.15 -15.98
N PRO A 25 13.34 -10.08 -17.07
CA PRO A 25 13.23 -9.03 -18.09
C PRO A 25 11.82 -8.84 -18.66
N ALA A 26 11.12 -9.94 -18.98
CA ALA A 26 9.79 -9.91 -19.57
C ALA A 26 8.73 -9.24 -18.66
N LEU A 27 8.88 -9.34 -17.33
CA LEU A 27 7.97 -8.70 -16.37
C LEU A 27 8.42 -7.28 -16.01
N ARG A 28 9.72 -6.98 -16.12
CA ARG A 28 10.26 -5.63 -15.90
C ARG A 28 9.64 -4.61 -16.87
N GLU A 29 9.43 -5.01 -18.13
CA GLU A 29 8.82 -4.16 -19.15
C GLU A 29 7.33 -3.84 -18.87
N LEU A 30 6.66 -4.62 -17.99
CA LEU A 30 5.25 -4.43 -17.65
C LEU A 30 5.03 -3.47 -16.48
N ARG A 31 6.09 -2.97 -15.84
CA ARG A 31 6.01 -2.07 -14.67
C ARG A 31 6.61 -0.72 -15.01
N THR A 32 5.93 0.36 -14.60
CA THR A 32 6.44 1.73 -14.71
C THR A 32 7.61 1.98 -13.76
N PHE A 33 7.57 1.40 -12.56
CA PHE A 33 8.58 1.58 -11.52
C PHE A 33 8.96 0.24 -10.89
N PRO A 34 10.24 0.02 -10.51
CA PRO A 34 10.66 -1.19 -9.81
C PRO A 34 10.11 -1.23 -8.38
N PRO A 35 9.95 -2.41 -7.78
CA PRO A 35 9.58 -2.56 -6.36
C PRO A 35 10.78 -2.30 -5.43
N SER A 36 11.44 -1.15 -5.57
CA SER A 36 12.58 -0.70 -4.77
C SER A 36 12.30 0.65 -4.13
N TRP A 37 13.18 1.10 -3.23
CA TRP A 37 13.11 2.44 -2.67
C TRP A 37 13.24 3.53 -3.74
N GLU A 38 14.13 3.36 -4.73
CA GLU A 38 14.21 4.33 -5.83
C GLU A 38 12.93 4.35 -6.68
N GLY A 39 12.31 3.18 -6.90
CA GLY A 39 11.05 3.09 -7.61
C GLY A 39 9.90 3.77 -6.88
N LEU A 40 9.86 3.66 -5.54
CA LEU A 40 8.90 4.39 -4.71
C LEU A 40 9.15 5.91 -4.75
N ASP A 41 10.40 6.34 -4.66
CA ASP A 41 10.77 7.77 -4.77
C ASP A 41 10.39 8.33 -6.15
N ALA A 42 10.57 7.56 -7.23
CA ALA A 42 10.17 7.94 -8.58
C ALA A 42 8.64 8.00 -8.73
N ALA A 43 7.93 6.98 -8.26
CA ALA A 43 6.47 6.94 -8.29
C ALA A 43 5.85 8.08 -7.47
N ALA A 44 6.46 8.46 -6.34
CA ALA A 44 5.99 9.56 -5.52
C ALA A 44 6.12 10.92 -6.22
N LYS A 45 7.21 11.13 -6.95
CA LYS A 45 7.43 12.36 -7.74
C LYS A 45 6.50 12.45 -8.96
N ASP A 46 6.20 11.31 -9.57
CA ASP A 46 5.32 11.22 -10.74
C ASP A 46 3.84 11.41 -10.39
N ARG A 47 3.43 10.96 -9.19
CA ARG A 47 2.03 11.01 -8.76
C ARG A 47 1.65 12.38 -8.22
N THR A 48 0.76 13.03 -8.96
CA THR A 48 0.01 14.20 -8.50
C THR A 48 -1.49 13.95 -8.59
N PHE A 49 -2.24 14.54 -7.67
CA PHE A 49 -3.69 14.41 -7.62
C PHE A 49 -4.33 15.80 -7.50
N PRO A 50 -5.30 16.14 -8.36
CA PRO A 50 -6.04 17.40 -8.25
C PRO A 50 -6.66 17.59 -6.87
N GLN A 51 -6.63 18.82 -6.36
CA GLN A 51 -7.18 19.15 -5.04
C GLN A 51 -8.67 18.79 -4.93
N GLU A 52 -9.42 18.95 -6.01
CA GLU A 52 -10.83 18.56 -6.10
C GLU A 52 -11.06 17.05 -5.87
N HIS A 53 -10.18 16.18 -6.38
CA HIS A 53 -10.31 14.74 -6.18
C HIS A 53 -10.01 14.36 -4.73
N ARG A 54 -9.05 15.05 -4.10
CA ARG A 54 -8.74 14.89 -2.67
C ARG A 54 -9.93 15.32 -1.81
N ALA A 55 -10.54 16.47 -2.11
CA ALA A 55 -11.72 16.96 -1.41
C ALA A 55 -12.88 15.97 -1.50
N THR A 56 -13.21 15.50 -2.70
CA THR A 56 -14.24 14.48 -2.93
C THR A 56 -13.98 13.20 -2.14
N LEU A 57 -12.73 12.71 -2.11
CA LEU A 57 -12.36 11.52 -1.33
C LEU A 57 -12.55 11.73 0.17
N VAL A 58 -12.07 12.85 0.72
CA VAL A 58 -12.17 13.15 2.15
C VAL A 58 -13.63 13.32 2.56
N GLU A 59 -14.45 13.97 1.75
CA GLU A 59 -15.89 14.09 1.98
C GLU A 59 -16.59 12.73 1.99
N ALA A 60 -16.30 11.87 1.00
CA ALA A 60 -16.87 10.53 0.93
C ALA A 60 -16.50 9.68 2.17
N LEU A 61 -15.25 9.76 2.63
CA LEU A 61 -14.79 9.06 3.84
C LEU A 61 -15.45 9.61 5.11
N ARG A 62 -15.57 10.94 5.25
CA ARG A 62 -16.28 11.55 6.38
C ARG A 62 -17.75 11.13 6.40
N ARG A 63 -18.41 11.09 5.24
CA ARG A 63 -19.79 10.59 5.13
C ARG A 63 -19.89 9.12 5.54
N GLN A 64 -18.94 8.29 5.12
CA GLN A 64 -18.91 6.87 5.50
C GLN A 64 -18.72 6.68 7.01
N TYR A 65 -18.01 7.60 7.67
CA TYR A 65 -17.75 7.55 9.12
C TYR A 65 -18.74 8.33 10.00
N ALA A 66 -19.74 9.01 9.43
CA ALA A 66 -20.60 9.95 10.17
C ALA A 66 -21.35 9.34 11.38
N GLY A 67 -21.56 8.02 11.42
CA GLY A 67 -22.21 7.32 12.53
C GLY A 67 -21.26 6.65 13.52
N LEU A 68 -19.95 6.87 13.41
CA LEU A 68 -18.93 6.26 14.25
C LEU A 68 -18.20 7.33 15.07
N GLU A 69 -17.77 6.97 16.27
CA GLU A 69 -16.83 7.79 17.02
C GLU A 69 -15.44 7.68 16.37
N LEU A 70 -14.94 8.81 15.87
CA LEU A 70 -13.64 8.86 15.20
C LEU A 70 -12.53 9.08 16.23
N GLY A 71 -11.55 8.18 16.24
CA GLY A 71 -10.32 8.39 17.00
C GLY A 71 -9.43 9.48 16.37
N GLU A 72 -8.61 10.12 17.20
CA GLU A 72 -7.71 11.22 16.79
C GLU A 72 -6.83 10.86 15.59
N ALA A 73 -6.34 9.61 15.52
CA ALA A 73 -5.52 9.13 14.42
C ALA A 73 -6.27 9.13 13.07
N VAL A 74 -7.57 8.82 13.06
CA VAL A 74 -8.37 8.82 11.83
C VAL A 74 -8.60 10.26 11.36
N GLU A 75 -8.93 11.16 12.28
CA GLU A 75 -9.09 12.60 11.97
C GLU A 75 -7.79 13.21 11.42
N ALA A 76 -6.66 12.92 12.05
CA ALA A 76 -5.35 13.36 11.58
C ALA A 76 -5.05 12.82 10.17
N ASN A 77 -5.39 11.57 9.88
CA ASN A 77 -5.20 10.98 8.55
C ASN A 77 -6.13 11.61 7.49
N LEU A 78 -7.37 11.93 7.82
CA LEU A 78 -8.29 12.65 6.92
C LEU A 78 -7.77 14.05 6.59
N ALA A 79 -7.21 14.75 7.59
CA ALA A 79 -6.56 16.04 7.37
C ALA A 79 -5.33 15.91 6.46
N LYS A 80 -4.49 14.89 6.67
CA LYS A 80 -3.35 14.60 5.78
C LYS A 80 -3.79 14.30 4.36
N LEU A 81 -4.86 13.54 4.15
CA LEU A 81 -5.37 13.22 2.80
C LEU A 81 -5.76 14.46 2.00
N ALA A 82 -6.22 15.51 2.68
CA ALA A 82 -6.55 16.80 2.06
C ALA A 82 -5.30 17.63 1.68
N ASP A 83 -4.13 17.35 2.26
CA ASP A 83 -2.88 18.03 1.92
C ASP A 83 -2.38 17.58 0.52
N PRO A 84 -2.12 18.50 -0.41
CA PRO A 84 -1.64 18.16 -1.76
C PRO A 84 -0.30 17.43 -1.79
N ARG A 85 0.51 17.53 -0.73
CA ARG A 85 1.81 16.86 -0.60
C ARG A 85 1.69 15.41 -0.15
N SER A 86 0.54 15.00 0.37
CA SER A 86 0.33 13.65 0.88
C SER A 86 0.11 12.64 -0.23
N LEU A 87 0.73 11.48 -0.07
CA LEU A 87 0.49 10.28 -0.86
C LEU A 87 -0.01 9.14 0.04
N THR A 88 -0.58 8.11 -0.58
CA THR A 88 -1.08 6.94 0.14
C THR A 88 -0.40 5.67 -0.34
N VAL A 89 -0.14 4.77 0.60
CA VAL A 89 0.16 3.37 0.32
C VAL A 89 -1.15 2.61 0.51
N THR A 90 -1.64 1.95 -0.53
CA THR A 90 -2.93 1.27 -0.52
C THR A 90 -2.79 -0.22 -0.79
N THR A 91 -3.71 -1.00 -0.24
CA THR A 91 -3.88 -2.41 -0.56
C THR A 91 -5.34 -2.78 -0.47
N GLY A 92 -5.72 -3.88 -1.11
CA GLY A 92 -7.10 -4.34 -1.19
C GLY A 92 -7.26 -5.79 -0.81
N HIS A 93 -8.45 -6.10 -0.29
CA HIS A 93 -8.93 -7.46 -0.13
C HIS A 93 -10.47 -7.50 -0.16
N GLN A 94 -11.04 -8.68 -0.42
CA GLN A 94 -12.48 -8.88 -0.34
C GLN A 94 -12.95 -8.76 1.12
N LEU A 95 -14.23 -8.41 1.31
CA LEU A 95 -14.86 -8.44 2.63
C LEU A 95 -14.94 -9.88 3.11
N VAL A 96 -14.42 -10.13 4.31
CA VAL A 96 -14.29 -11.46 4.90
C VAL A 96 -14.77 -11.42 6.34
N LEU A 97 -15.54 -12.45 6.74
CA LEU A 97 -15.95 -12.60 8.12
C LEU A 97 -14.73 -12.99 8.99
N PHE A 98 -14.76 -12.57 10.26
CA PHE A 98 -13.78 -12.95 11.28
C PHE A 98 -12.30 -12.66 10.93
N GLY A 99 -12.02 -11.60 10.17
CA GLY A 99 -10.65 -11.17 9.83
C GLY A 99 -9.99 -11.92 8.67
N GLY A 100 -10.65 -12.96 8.14
CA GLY A 100 -10.21 -13.69 6.96
C GLY A 100 -8.90 -14.46 7.12
N PRO A 101 -8.30 -14.89 5.99
CA PRO A 101 -7.02 -15.60 6.00
C PRO A 101 -5.91 -14.76 6.63
N LEU A 102 -4.92 -15.42 7.22
CA LEU A 102 -3.84 -14.75 7.95
C LEU A 102 -3.03 -13.74 7.10
N TYR A 103 -2.99 -13.90 5.77
CA TYR A 103 -2.32 -12.92 4.91
C TYR A 103 -3.01 -11.54 4.91
N VAL A 104 -4.28 -11.44 5.31
CA VAL A 104 -5.05 -10.18 5.35
C VAL A 104 -4.49 -9.24 6.42
N PRO A 105 -4.40 -9.61 7.70
CA PRO A 105 -3.76 -8.75 8.70
C PRO A 105 -2.29 -8.49 8.38
N PHE A 106 -1.52 -9.46 7.85
CA PHE A 106 -0.13 -9.21 7.45
C PHE A 106 -0.01 -8.18 6.32
N LYS A 107 -0.90 -8.23 5.33
CA LYS A 107 -0.98 -7.26 4.25
C LYS A 107 -1.27 -5.85 4.79
N LEU A 108 -2.21 -5.71 5.72
CA LEU A 108 -2.52 -4.44 6.38
C LEU A 108 -1.32 -3.89 7.16
N LEU A 109 -0.69 -4.74 7.99
CA LEU A 109 0.48 -4.35 8.79
C LEU A 109 1.66 -3.91 7.91
N ASN A 110 1.90 -4.60 6.79
CA ASN A 110 2.96 -4.23 5.84
C ASN A 110 2.70 -2.88 5.19
N VAL A 111 1.45 -2.57 4.81
CA VAL A 111 1.10 -1.25 4.26
C VAL A 111 1.26 -0.14 5.28
N VAL A 112 0.78 -0.33 6.51
CA VAL A 112 0.94 0.65 7.59
C VAL A 112 2.42 0.90 7.88
N ARG A 113 3.22 -0.16 7.94
CA ARG A 113 4.68 -0.04 8.11
C ARG A 113 5.32 0.72 6.95
N LEU A 114 5.03 0.35 5.72
CA LEU A 114 5.62 1.00 4.55
C LEU A 114 5.25 2.49 4.49
N ALA A 115 4.00 2.84 4.81
CA ALA A 115 3.57 4.24 4.88
C ALA A 115 4.36 5.04 5.93
N ARG A 116 4.61 4.45 7.11
CA ARG A 116 5.42 5.09 8.16
C ARG A 116 6.89 5.21 7.77
N ASP A 117 7.46 4.16 7.17
CA ASP A 117 8.86 4.16 6.73
C ASP A 117 9.08 5.25 5.65
N LEU A 118 8.10 5.47 4.76
CA LEU A 118 8.12 6.54 3.76
C LEU A 118 7.90 7.92 4.37
N GLU A 119 6.94 8.08 5.28
CA GLU A 119 6.70 9.35 5.99
C GLU A 119 7.93 9.79 6.81
N ALA A 120 8.69 8.85 7.38
CA ALA A 120 9.92 9.16 8.10
C ALA A 120 11.10 9.54 7.16
N ARG A 121 11.03 9.16 5.88
CA ARG A 121 12.09 9.39 4.89
C ARG A 121 11.94 10.73 4.17
N TRP A 122 10.73 11.29 4.11
CA TRP A 122 10.40 12.47 3.30
C TRP A 122 10.00 13.69 4.14
#